data_AF-A0A0G2DQR9-F1
#
_entry.id   AF-A0A0G2DQR9-F1
#
_cell.length_a   1.000
_cell.length_b   1.000
_cell.length_c   1.000
_cell.angle_alpha   90.00
_cell.angle_beta   90.00
_cell.angle_gamma   90.00
#
_symmetry.space_group_name_H-M   'P 1'
#
loop_
_entity.id
_entity.type
_entity.pdbx_description
1 polymer ?
#
loop_
_entity_poly.entity_id
_entity_poly.type
_entity_poly.pdbx_seq_one_letter_code
_entity_poly.pdbx_strand_id
1 'polypeptide(L)'
;MFQAITTSAVTEGYSAVRKHRNNTTGSNEESVLQYFYGELSARYNGIPSNYTYQYPIRPLSINPEDAILDFTLYIVYAASTNGSWGPAPTYTPIRELDRKDSTVILFFLSTNQVDFMGDSGDAWYTTHTRISDASKVFDPMYRGSQPASPLGCVEQHQLCNLNDACTPLFASWHDSLRHIPHLWPHAADAAAVAWAYELALRLENSVVGVVGKLAAAALASSATRAAGVQSPLAPDGQWQRDVERFHNISMAGVQRRFVETATGPADPAMRAFLRRPPRPGGGGAEWLCRNQMIRSNAHANFSVFGLALVFVVGSFFVSLSWALESLVQWVQGRRKLDVYARFEWTMNETLQLQRQAHEGLEIGSWSGCDKGVPVAGSMDRLAVIDLEDLTHPKLKAPPPPVEEVPSSSDGEIRLQDV
;
A
#
# COMPACT_ATOMS: atom_id res chain seq x y z
N MET A 1 -21.56 -6.15 8.91
CA MET A 1 -21.63 -7.35 8.04
C MET A 1 -22.18 -6.92 6.69
N PHE A 2 -21.57 -7.37 5.58
CA PHE A 2 -22.11 -7.19 4.23
C PHE A 2 -22.71 -8.51 3.78
N GLN A 3 -23.97 -8.50 3.33
CA GLN A 3 -24.63 -9.69 2.82
C GLN A 3 -25.09 -9.43 1.40
N ALA A 4 -24.58 -10.22 0.46
CA ALA A 4 -25.02 -10.21 -0.93
C ALA A 4 -25.53 -11.61 -1.29
N ILE A 5 -26.74 -11.68 -1.84
CA ILE A 5 -27.32 -12.92 -2.36
C ILE A 5 -27.46 -12.74 -3.87
N THR A 6 -26.89 -13.66 -4.64
CA THR A 6 -26.89 -13.58 -6.10
C THR A 6 -27.47 -14.85 -6.69
N THR A 7 -28.28 -14.70 -7.73
CA THR A 7 -28.91 -15.80 -8.46
C THR A 7 -29.02 -15.48 -9.95
N SER A 8 -28.92 -16.50 -10.80
CA SER A 8 -29.18 -16.34 -12.24
C SER A 8 -30.65 -16.02 -12.45
N ALA A 9 -30.94 -15.00 -13.28
CA ALA A 9 -32.31 -14.59 -13.56
C ALA A 9 -32.85 -15.36 -14.76
N VAL A 10 -34.07 -15.90 -14.63
CA VAL A 10 -34.73 -16.61 -15.74
C VAL A 10 -35.12 -15.61 -16.82
N THR A 11 -34.70 -15.85 -18.06
CA THR A 11 -34.98 -15.01 -19.24
C THR A 11 -36.29 -15.35 -19.94
N GLU A 12 -36.78 -16.58 -19.74
CA GLU A 12 -38.02 -17.06 -20.32
C GLU A 12 -39.23 -16.27 -19.78
N GLY A 13 -40.04 -15.73 -20.69
CA GLY A 13 -41.18 -14.87 -20.34
C GLY A 13 -40.83 -13.40 -20.06
N TYR A 14 -39.55 -13.04 -19.92
CA TYR A 14 -39.09 -11.67 -19.64
C TYR A 14 -38.21 -11.10 -20.75
N SER A 15 -38.26 -11.66 -21.96
CA SER A 15 -37.56 -11.15 -23.13
C SER A 15 -38.39 -11.25 -24.41
N ALA A 16 -38.17 -10.33 -25.34
CA ALA A 16 -38.83 -10.35 -26.65
C ALA A 16 -37.92 -9.82 -27.75
N VAL A 17 -37.97 -10.46 -28.92
CA VAL A 17 -37.24 -10.01 -30.11
C VAL A 17 -38.00 -8.85 -30.75
N ARG A 18 -37.31 -7.74 -30.99
CA ARG A 18 -37.83 -6.57 -31.70
C ARG A 18 -37.00 -6.33 -32.95
N LYS A 19 -37.66 -6.08 -34.07
CA LYS A 19 -36.99 -5.71 -35.32
C LYS A 19 -37.01 -4.20 -35.49
N HIS A 20 -35.84 -3.60 -35.67
CA HIS A 20 -35.74 -2.19 -36.06
C HIS A 20 -35.72 -2.07 -37.58
N ARG A 21 -36.66 -1.29 -38.13
CA ARG A 21 -36.68 -0.92 -39.54
C ARG A 21 -35.90 0.39 -39.70
N ASN A 22 -34.70 0.33 -40.26
CA ASN A 22 -33.96 1.53 -40.63
C ASN A 22 -34.62 2.18 -41.85
N ASN A 23 -35.34 3.28 -41.64
CA ASN A 23 -36.05 4.00 -42.70
C ASN A 23 -35.14 4.80 -43.66
N THR A 24 -33.84 4.87 -43.40
CA THR A 24 -32.91 5.77 -44.12
C THR A 24 -32.04 5.11 -45.19
N THR A 25 -31.84 3.78 -45.18
CA THR A 25 -30.89 3.13 -46.13
C THR A 25 -31.38 1.84 -46.78
N GLY A 26 -32.60 1.35 -46.51
CA GLY A 26 -33.13 0.15 -47.19
C GLY A 26 -32.33 -1.15 -46.98
N SER A 27 -31.28 -1.14 -46.15
CA SER A 27 -30.43 -2.28 -45.86
C SER A 27 -30.48 -2.67 -44.38
N ASN A 28 -30.82 -3.93 -44.17
CA ASN A 28 -30.74 -4.75 -42.95
C ASN A 28 -31.63 -4.33 -41.76
N GLU A 29 -32.69 -5.13 -41.54
CA GLU A 29 -33.44 -5.16 -40.29
C GLU A 29 -32.51 -5.67 -39.17
N GLU A 30 -32.03 -4.77 -38.29
CA GLU A 30 -31.31 -5.22 -37.10
C GLU A 30 -32.34 -5.73 -36.08
N SER A 31 -32.23 -7.02 -35.75
CA SER A 31 -33.05 -7.64 -34.71
C SER A 31 -32.35 -7.45 -33.37
N VAL A 32 -33.07 -6.94 -32.37
CA VAL A 32 -32.58 -6.75 -31.01
C VAL A 32 -33.40 -7.62 -30.06
N LEU A 33 -32.76 -8.13 -29.01
CA LEU A 33 -33.45 -8.79 -27.91
C LEU A 33 -33.63 -7.77 -26.78
N GLN A 34 -34.89 -7.53 -26.39
CA GLN A 34 -35.24 -6.64 -25.29
C GLN A 34 -35.57 -7.47 -24.04
N TYR A 35 -35.13 -7.01 -22.87
CA TYR A 35 -35.34 -7.64 -21.57
C TYR A 35 -36.28 -6.78 -20.71
N PHE A 36 -37.23 -7.40 -20.01
CA PHE A 36 -38.36 -6.75 -19.33
C PHE A 36 -38.39 -7.04 -17.83
N TYR A 37 -37.29 -6.76 -17.12
CA TYR A 37 -37.20 -6.87 -15.66
C TYR A 37 -37.60 -5.59 -14.92
N GLY A 38 -38.06 -4.58 -15.65
CA GLY A 38 -38.48 -3.29 -15.11
C GLY A 38 -38.28 -2.13 -16.10
N GLU A 39 -38.90 -0.99 -15.79
CA GLU A 39 -38.86 0.22 -16.61
C GLU A 39 -37.62 1.04 -16.32
N LEU A 40 -36.86 1.41 -17.35
CA LEU A 40 -35.69 2.29 -17.21
C LEU A 40 -36.11 3.72 -16.88
N SER A 41 -35.44 4.31 -15.90
CA SER A 41 -35.67 5.70 -15.52
C SER A 41 -35.19 6.66 -16.61
N ALA A 42 -36.03 7.65 -16.97
CA ALA A 42 -35.72 8.67 -17.97
C ALA A 42 -34.43 9.46 -17.68
N ARG A 43 -33.99 9.53 -16.41
CA ARG A 43 -32.72 10.19 -16.05
C ARG A 43 -31.47 9.45 -16.51
N TYR A 44 -31.58 8.14 -16.77
CA TYR A 44 -30.41 7.32 -17.10
C TYR A 44 -30.08 7.34 -18.59
N ASN A 45 -31.11 7.26 -19.46
CA ASN A 45 -30.94 7.25 -20.93
C ASN A 45 -31.62 8.43 -21.66
N GLY A 46 -32.12 9.43 -20.92
CA GLY A 46 -32.82 10.61 -21.48
C GLY A 46 -34.26 10.36 -21.96
N ILE A 47 -34.67 9.10 -22.10
CA ILE A 47 -36.01 8.66 -22.51
C ILE A 47 -36.41 7.48 -21.61
N PRO A 48 -37.59 7.50 -20.98
CA PRO A 48 -38.10 6.33 -20.26
C PRO A 48 -38.35 5.21 -21.27
N SER A 49 -37.83 4.02 -20.97
CA SER A 49 -37.96 2.84 -21.82
C SER A 49 -38.72 1.76 -21.08
N ASN A 50 -39.70 1.15 -21.75
CA ASN A 50 -40.50 0.03 -21.22
C ASN A 50 -39.73 -1.31 -21.13
N TYR A 51 -38.43 -1.30 -21.40
CA TYR A 51 -37.52 -2.43 -21.28
C TYR A 51 -36.33 -2.02 -20.41
N THR A 52 -35.72 -3.01 -19.75
CA THR A 52 -34.60 -2.84 -18.81
C THR A 52 -33.26 -2.77 -19.52
N TYR A 53 -33.09 -3.59 -20.55
CA TYR A 53 -31.91 -3.65 -21.39
C TYR A 53 -32.31 -4.13 -22.78
N GLN A 54 -31.54 -3.72 -23.79
CA GLN A 54 -31.69 -4.26 -25.13
C GLN A 54 -30.30 -4.53 -25.70
N TYR A 55 -30.15 -5.65 -26.41
CA TYR A 55 -28.90 -6.00 -27.05
C TYR A 55 -29.12 -6.54 -28.45
N PRO A 56 -28.28 -6.17 -29.44
CA PRO A 56 -28.45 -6.65 -30.80
C PRO A 56 -28.22 -8.16 -30.90
N ILE A 57 -29.11 -8.83 -31.62
CA ILE A 57 -28.95 -10.21 -32.05
C ILE A 57 -28.05 -10.17 -33.28
N ARG A 58 -26.75 -10.04 -33.06
CA ARG A 58 -25.80 -9.86 -34.16
C ARG A 58 -25.57 -11.19 -34.88
N PRO A 59 -25.80 -11.28 -36.21
CA PRO A 59 -25.13 -12.27 -37.03
C PRO A 59 -23.63 -11.97 -37.08
N LEU A 60 -22.82 -12.97 -37.46
CA LEU A 60 -21.35 -12.86 -37.62
C LEU A 60 -20.96 -11.54 -38.30
N SER A 61 -20.02 -10.81 -37.70
CA SER A 61 -19.44 -9.66 -38.38
C SER A 61 -18.75 -10.15 -39.64
N ILE A 62 -19.15 -9.62 -40.80
CA ILE A 62 -18.50 -9.92 -42.08
C ILE A 62 -17.10 -9.30 -42.11
N ASN A 63 -16.88 -8.24 -41.32
CA ASN A 63 -15.60 -7.56 -41.17
C ASN A 63 -14.98 -7.85 -39.79
N PRO A 64 -13.76 -8.41 -39.73
CA PRO A 64 -13.07 -8.65 -38.46
C PRO A 64 -12.79 -7.37 -37.67
N GLU A 65 -12.73 -6.22 -38.33
CA GLU A 65 -12.48 -4.92 -37.69
C GLU A 65 -13.67 -4.40 -36.86
N ASP A 66 -14.89 -4.86 -37.15
CA ASP A 66 -16.12 -4.48 -36.42
C ASP A 66 -16.45 -5.45 -35.26
N ALA A 67 -15.55 -6.41 -35.00
CA ALA A 67 -15.76 -7.45 -34.00
C ALA A 67 -15.49 -6.95 -32.57
N ILE A 68 -16.48 -7.09 -31.69
CA ILE A 68 -16.28 -6.89 -30.25
C ILE A 68 -15.86 -8.23 -29.65
N LEU A 69 -14.55 -8.37 -29.41
CA LEU A 69 -13.88 -9.59 -28.95
C LEU A 69 -13.74 -9.67 -27.42
N ASP A 70 -14.55 -8.90 -26.70
CA ASP A 70 -14.64 -8.86 -25.24
C ASP A 70 -16.11 -9.05 -24.83
N PHE A 71 -16.37 -9.34 -23.58
CA PHE A 71 -17.71 -9.27 -23.00
C PHE A 71 -18.14 -7.80 -22.79
N THR A 72 -19.43 -7.53 -22.86
CA THR A 72 -20.01 -6.26 -22.42
C THR A 72 -20.83 -6.52 -21.17
N LEU A 73 -20.58 -5.73 -20.11
CA LEU A 73 -21.41 -5.75 -18.90
C LEU A 73 -22.25 -4.48 -18.85
N TYR A 74 -23.55 -4.66 -18.67
CA TYR A 74 -24.49 -3.58 -18.39
C TYR A 74 -25.14 -3.80 -17.03
N ILE A 75 -25.37 -2.72 -16.28
CA ILE A 75 -25.85 -2.80 -14.90
C ILE A 75 -27.02 -1.86 -14.73
N VAL A 76 -28.06 -2.34 -14.08
CA VAL A 76 -29.09 -1.50 -13.47
C VAL A 76 -29.24 -1.87 -12.01
N TYR A 77 -29.58 -0.89 -11.19
CA TYR A 77 -29.86 -1.06 -9.78
C TYR A 77 -31.03 -0.19 -9.31
N ALA A 78 -31.75 -0.70 -8.33
CA ALA A 78 -32.81 -0.02 -7.61
C ALA A 78 -32.51 -0.15 -6.11
N ALA A 79 -32.14 0.95 -5.47
CA ALA A 79 -31.86 1.01 -4.04
C ALA A 79 -33.09 1.53 -3.30
N SER A 80 -33.55 0.81 -2.28
CA SER A 80 -34.63 1.29 -1.41
C SER A 80 -34.12 2.23 -0.32
N THR A 81 -34.95 3.18 0.07
CA THR A 81 -34.75 4.08 1.21
C THR A 81 -36.09 4.20 1.94
N ASN A 82 -36.12 3.86 3.24
CA ASN A 82 -37.33 3.94 4.05
C ASN A 82 -38.54 3.16 3.47
N GLY A 83 -38.31 1.96 2.93
CA GLY A 83 -39.37 1.11 2.38
C GLY A 83 -39.97 1.60 1.06
N SER A 84 -39.34 2.56 0.40
CA SER A 84 -39.70 3.07 -0.93
C SER A 84 -38.47 3.13 -1.82
N TRP A 85 -38.64 3.02 -3.14
CA TRP A 85 -37.49 3.21 -4.05
C TRP A 85 -36.89 4.60 -3.83
N GLY A 86 -35.59 4.63 -3.55
CA GLY A 86 -34.86 5.85 -3.19
C GLY A 86 -34.85 6.87 -4.33
N PRO A 87 -34.28 8.07 -4.10
CA PRO A 87 -34.22 9.10 -5.14
C PRO A 87 -33.37 8.63 -6.33
N ALA A 88 -34.00 8.56 -7.51
CA ALA A 88 -33.40 8.20 -8.79
C ALA A 88 -32.87 6.75 -8.91
N PRO A 89 -33.73 5.72 -8.82
CA PRO A 89 -33.31 4.38 -9.22
C PRO A 89 -33.02 4.39 -10.73
N THR A 90 -32.08 3.56 -11.18
CA THR A 90 -31.80 3.44 -12.62
C THR A 90 -32.94 2.77 -13.37
N TYR A 91 -33.71 1.92 -12.67
CA TYR A 91 -34.90 1.26 -13.19
C TYR A 91 -35.92 1.01 -12.06
N THR A 92 -37.18 0.78 -12.42
CA THR A 92 -38.24 0.35 -11.51
C THR A 92 -38.47 -1.15 -11.69
N PRO A 93 -38.14 -2.01 -10.70
CA PRO A 93 -38.26 -3.46 -10.84
C PRO A 93 -39.70 -3.93 -11.09
N ILE A 94 -39.85 -5.03 -11.83
CA ILE A 94 -41.11 -5.80 -11.90
C ILE A 94 -41.51 -6.33 -10.53
N ARG A 95 -42.77 -6.75 -10.38
CA ARG A 95 -43.33 -7.22 -9.11
C ARG A 95 -42.53 -8.35 -8.47
N GLU A 96 -42.00 -9.26 -9.28
CA GLU A 96 -41.21 -10.42 -8.88
C GLU A 96 -39.85 -10.01 -8.28
N LEU A 97 -39.36 -8.82 -8.65
CA LEU A 97 -38.11 -8.23 -8.18
C LEU A 97 -38.35 -7.03 -7.24
N ASP A 98 -39.60 -6.76 -6.84
CA ASP A 98 -39.97 -5.60 -5.99
C ASP A 98 -39.58 -5.83 -4.52
N ARG A 99 -38.27 -5.82 -4.25
CA ARG A 99 -37.70 -6.18 -2.94
C ARG A 99 -37.15 -4.96 -2.18
N LYS A 100 -38.04 -4.25 -1.50
CA LYS A 100 -37.76 -2.94 -0.85
C LYS A 100 -36.96 -3.01 0.46
N ASP A 101 -36.61 -4.19 0.95
CA ASP A 101 -35.67 -4.39 2.07
C ASP A 101 -34.21 -4.49 1.61
N SER A 102 -33.93 -4.27 0.32
CA SER A 102 -32.62 -4.49 -0.29
C SER A 102 -32.32 -3.52 -1.44
N THR A 103 -31.07 -3.49 -1.88
CA THR A 103 -30.72 -2.97 -3.21
C THR A 103 -30.77 -4.12 -4.21
N VAL A 104 -31.65 -4.00 -5.20
CA VAL A 104 -31.79 -4.98 -6.28
C VAL A 104 -30.94 -4.54 -7.46
N ILE A 105 -30.07 -5.42 -7.93
CA ILE A 105 -29.09 -5.16 -8.98
C ILE A 105 -29.27 -6.22 -10.06
N LEU A 106 -29.26 -5.81 -11.32
CA LEU A 106 -29.21 -6.71 -12.47
C LEU A 106 -27.93 -6.45 -13.25
N PHE A 107 -27.16 -7.52 -13.49
CA PHE A 107 -26.02 -7.52 -14.39
C PHE A 107 -26.41 -8.24 -15.67
N PHE A 108 -26.21 -7.59 -16.82
CA PHE A 108 -26.38 -8.22 -18.13
C PHE A 108 -25.01 -8.47 -18.72
N LEU A 109 -24.69 -9.75 -18.92
CA LEU A 109 -23.47 -10.18 -19.58
C LEU A 109 -23.77 -10.46 -21.05
N SER A 110 -23.29 -9.59 -21.93
CA SER A 110 -23.32 -9.81 -23.37
C SER A 110 -22.02 -10.44 -23.83
N THR A 111 -22.09 -11.65 -24.40
CA THR A 111 -20.89 -12.39 -24.83
C THR A 111 -20.29 -11.86 -26.13
N ASN A 112 -21.00 -11.00 -26.86
CA ASN A 112 -20.56 -10.44 -28.14
C ASN A 112 -20.11 -11.52 -29.13
N GLN A 113 -18.92 -11.37 -29.70
CA GLN A 113 -18.30 -12.31 -30.64
C GLN A 113 -17.22 -13.14 -29.94
N VAL A 114 -17.39 -13.38 -28.63
CA VAL A 114 -16.52 -14.27 -27.88
C VAL A 114 -17.03 -15.70 -28.05
N ASP A 115 -16.18 -16.56 -28.61
CA ASP A 115 -16.43 -17.99 -28.75
C ASP A 115 -15.74 -18.76 -27.60
N PHE A 116 -16.31 -19.90 -27.21
CA PHE A 116 -15.90 -20.67 -26.05
C PHE A 116 -15.31 -22.01 -26.48
N MET A 117 -14.18 -22.42 -25.87
CA MET A 117 -13.52 -23.70 -26.17
C MET A 117 -14.21 -24.93 -25.55
N GLY A 118 -15.37 -24.75 -24.89
CA GLY A 118 -16.14 -25.81 -24.27
C GLY A 118 -17.59 -25.41 -24.04
N ASP A 119 -18.47 -26.41 -23.98
CA ASP A 119 -19.85 -26.21 -23.50
C ASP A 119 -19.79 -25.91 -22.00
N SER A 120 -20.42 -24.82 -21.61
CA SER A 120 -20.48 -24.33 -20.25
C SER A 120 -21.89 -24.55 -19.72
N GLY A 121 -21.99 -25.42 -18.72
CA GLY A 121 -23.19 -25.57 -17.88
C GLY A 121 -23.36 -24.44 -16.86
N ASP A 122 -22.56 -23.37 -16.93
CA ASP A 122 -22.67 -22.24 -16.03
C ASP A 122 -23.96 -21.44 -16.31
N ALA A 123 -24.69 -21.11 -15.26
CA ALA A 123 -26.00 -20.46 -15.36
C ALA A 123 -25.96 -19.04 -15.95
N TRP A 124 -24.79 -18.38 -15.99
CA TRP A 124 -24.61 -17.05 -16.56
C TRP A 124 -23.89 -17.10 -17.92
N TYR A 125 -22.94 -18.03 -18.08
CA TYR A 125 -22.18 -18.26 -19.32
C TYR A 125 -22.72 -19.43 -20.15
N THR A 126 -24.04 -19.55 -20.31
CA THR A 126 -24.64 -20.70 -21.00
C THR A 126 -24.20 -20.82 -22.47
N THR A 127 -23.60 -21.95 -22.89
CA THR A 127 -23.06 -22.13 -24.25
C THR A 127 -23.47 -23.44 -24.93
N HIS A 128 -24.72 -23.58 -25.34
CA HIS A 128 -25.21 -24.83 -25.95
C HIS A 128 -25.11 -24.89 -27.49
N THR A 129 -24.73 -23.79 -28.13
CA THR A 129 -24.66 -23.74 -29.60
C THR A 129 -23.25 -24.05 -30.08
N ARG A 130 -23.03 -25.28 -30.54
CA ARG A 130 -21.75 -25.69 -31.16
C ARG A 130 -21.54 -24.98 -32.50
N ILE A 131 -20.33 -24.49 -32.73
CA ILE A 131 -19.84 -23.95 -34.00
C ILE A 131 -18.66 -24.83 -34.43
N SER A 132 -18.86 -25.67 -35.45
CA SER A 132 -17.85 -26.65 -35.89
C SER A 132 -16.76 -26.08 -36.81
N ASP A 133 -16.91 -24.84 -37.30
CA ASP A 133 -16.19 -24.41 -38.51
C ASP A 133 -15.21 -23.24 -38.30
N ALA A 134 -14.95 -22.83 -37.05
CA ALA A 134 -14.15 -21.63 -36.76
C ALA A 134 -12.62 -21.85 -36.92
N SER A 135 -12.10 -23.05 -36.64
CA SER A 135 -10.73 -23.46 -37.01
C SER A 135 -10.50 -24.95 -36.70
N LYS A 136 -9.62 -25.64 -37.46
CA LYS A 136 -9.17 -27.02 -37.13
C LYS A 136 -8.37 -27.10 -35.82
N VAL A 137 -7.95 -25.97 -35.26
CA VAL A 137 -7.08 -25.89 -34.07
C VAL A 137 -7.92 -25.87 -32.79
N PHE A 138 -9.16 -25.37 -32.84
CA PHE A 138 -10.02 -25.15 -31.68
C PHE A 138 -11.42 -25.76 -31.86
N ASP A 139 -11.57 -26.93 -32.48
CA ASP A 139 -12.86 -27.64 -32.59
C ASP A 139 -13.03 -28.63 -31.40
N PRO A 140 -14.16 -28.62 -30.67
CA PRO A 140 -15.34 -27.77 -30.86
C PRO A 140 -15.26 -26.39 -30.19
N MET A 141 -15.80 -25.38 -30.89
CA MET A 141 -16.14 -24.08 -30.30
C MET A 141 -17.64 -23.99 -30.01
N TYR A 142 -18.01 -23.14 -29.07
CA TYR A 142 -19.39 -22.90 -28.65
C TYR A 142 -19.68 -21.41 -28.59
N ARG A 143 -20.93 -21.03 -28.83
CA ARG A 143 -21.42 -19.66 -28.64
C ARG A 143 -22.30 -19.54 -27.42
N GLY A 144 -22.31 -18.34 -26.82
CA GLY A 144 -23.33 -17.95 -25.88
C GLY A 144 -24.74 -18.20 -26.43
N SER A 145 -25.59 -18.81 -25.63
CA SER A 145 -26.94 -19.24 -26.06
C SER A 145 -27.89 -18.06 -26.27
N GLN A 146 -27.58 -16.91 -25.69
CA GLN A 146 -28.38 -15.69 -25.79
C GLN A 146 -27.47 -14.47 -26.02
N PRO A 147 -27.99 -13.39 -26.66
CA PRO A 147 -27.26 -12.13 -26.86
C PRO A 147 -26.75 -11.50 -25.55
N ALA A 148 -27.51 -11.64 -24.46
CA ALA A 148 -27.10 -11.27 -23.12
C ALA A 148 -27.74 -12.20 -22.08
N SER A 149 -27.01 -12.44 -20.98
CA SER A 149 -27.49 -13.23 -19.85
C SER A 149 -27.66 -12.34 -18.62
N PRO A 150 -28.87 -12.24 -18.03
CA PRO A 150 -29.08 -11.48 -16.81
C PRO A 150 -28.73 -12.28 -15.54
N LEU A 151 -28.12 -11.61 -14.59
CA LEU A 151 -27.81 -12.09 -13.25
C LEU A 151 -28.41 -11.12 -12.23
N GLY A 152 -29.26 -11.63 -11.35
CA GLY A 152 -29.88 -10.86 -10.27
C GLY A 152 -29.05 -10.92 -8.99
N CYS A 153 -28.80 -9.77 -8.38
CA CYS A 153 -28.12 -9.66 -7.10
C CYS A 153 -28.93 -8.78 -6.15
N VAL A 154 -28.96 -9.21 -4.90
CA VAL A 154 -29.60 -8.51 -3.79
C VAL A 154 -28.51 -8.16 -2.78
N GLU A 155 -28.33 -6.88 -2.53
CA GLU A 155 -27.36 -6.37 -1.56
C GLU A 155 -28.08 -5.82 -0.33
N GLN A 156 -27.63 -6.25 0.85
CA GLN A 156 -28.07 -5.77 2.15
C GLN A 156 -26.87 -5.53 3.07
N HIS A 157 -27.03 -4.59 3.98
CA HIS A 157 -25.97 -4.17 4.87
C HIS A 157 -26.45 -4.18 6.32
N GLN A 158 -25.50 -4.42 7.24
CA GLN A 158 -25.73 -4.34 8.68
C GLN A 158 -24.52 -3.70 9.36
N LEU A 159 -24.77 -2.78 10.28
CA LEU A 159 -23.75 -2.20 11.14
C LEU A 159 -23.82 -2.84 12.52
N CYS A 160 -22.66 -3.11 13.11
CA CYS A 160 -22.55 -3.66 14.46
C CYS A 160 -21.54 -2.84 15.25
N ASN A 161 -21.82 -2.61 16.53
CA ASN A 161 -20.86 -2.01 17.46
C ASN A 161 -20.14 -3.10 18.28
N LEU A 162 -19.21 -2.69 19.15
CA LEU A 162 -18.40 -3.60 19.97
C LEU A 162 -19.19 -4.31 21.09
N ASN A 163 -20.42 -3.87 21.38
CA ASN A 163 -21.28 -4.47 22.39
C ASN A 163 -22.23 -5.52 21.78
N ASP A 164 -21.89 -6.05 20.60
CA ASP A 164 -22.71 -6.97 19.79
C ASP A 164 -24.11 -6.43 19.44
N ALA A 165 -24.36 -5.13 19.60
CA ALA A 165 -25.57 -4.51 19.10
C ALA A 165 -25.42 -4.26 17.61
N CYS A 166 -26.35 -4.77 16.81
CA CYS A 166 -26.39 -4.59 15.37
C CYS A 166 -27.69 -3.92 14.93
N THR A 167 -27.65 -3.21 13.80
CA THR A 167 -28.85 -2.77 13.11
C THR A 167 -29.60 -3.98 12.55
N PRO A 168 -30.89 -3.84 12.21
CA PRO A 168 -31.51 -4.69 11.19
C PRO A 168 -30.74 -4.60 9.87
N LEU A 169 -30.96 -5.58 8.98
CA LEU A 169 -30.51 -5.47 7.58
C LEU A 169 -31.22 -4.29 6.92
N PHE A 170 -30.47 -3.45 6.23
CA PHE A 170 -30.99 -2.29 5.51
C PHE A 170 -30.54 -2.31 4.05
N ALA A 171 -31.34 -1.63 3.22
CA ALA A 171 -31.28 -1.75 1.77
C ALA A 171 -30.11 -0.99 1.15
N SER A 172 -29.79 0.19 1.66
CA SER A 172 -28.84 1.09 1.01
C SER A 172 -28.00 1.87 2.00
N TRP A 173 -26.88 2.38 1.48
CA TRP A 173 -26.05 3.38 2.11
C TRP A 173 -26.85 4.52 2.77
N HIS A 174 -27.86 5.06 2.10
CA HIS A 174 -28.62 6.20 2.62
C HIS A 174 -29.50 5.82 3.82
N ASP A 175 -29.97 4.58 3.84
CA ASP A 175 -30.80 4.05 4.92
C ASP A 175 -29.96 3.80 6.18
N SER A 176 -28.70 3.39 6.01
CA SER A 176 -27.77 3.12 7.11
C SER A 176 -27.56 4.32 8.05
N LEU A 177 -27.48 5.52 7.48
CA LEU A 177 -27.15 6.75 8.21
C LEU A 177 -28.21 7.07 9.26
N ARG A 178 -29.44 6.60 9.05
CA ARG A 178 -30.56 6.72 9.99
C ARG A 178 -30.40 5.80 11.19
N HIS A 179 -29.70 4.67 11.01
CA HIS A 179 -29.49 3.69 12.08
C HIS A 179 -28.27 3.99 12.96
N ILE A 180 -27.33 4.81 12.50
CA ILE A 180 -26.10 5.15 13.26
C ILE A 180 -26.42 5.75 14.65
N PRO A 181 -27.32 6.73 14.80
CA PRO A 181 -27.62 7.30 16.12
C PRO A 181 -28.21 6.30 17.11
N HIS A 182 -28.84 5.22 16.64
CA HIS A 182 -29.38 4.17 17.50
C HIS A 182 -28.28 3.26 18.07
N LEU A 183 -27.21 3.02 17.31
CA LEU A 183 -26.07 2.21 17.73
C LEU A 183 -25.01 2.99 18.52
N TRP A 184 -24.88 4.28 18.23
CA TRP A 184 -23.96 5.20 18.90
C TRP A 184 -24.74 6.42 19.41
N PRO A 185 -25.34 6.36 20.62
CA PRO A 185 -26.19 7.43 21.14
C PRO A 185 -25.45 8.75 21.38
N HIS A 186 -24.14 8.69 21.62
CA HIS A 186 -23.32 9.89 21.77
C HIS A 186 -23.08 10.54 20.41
N ALA A 187 -23.47 11.82 20.29
CA ALA A 187 -23.39 12.56 19.04
C ALA A 187 -21.98 12.62 18.42
N ALA A 188 -20.93 12.65 19.27
CA ALA A 188 -19.55 12.61 18.80
C ALA A 188 -19.22 11.24 18.16
N ASP A 189 -19.58 10.14 18.80
CA ASP A 189 -19.32 8.79 18.28
C ASP A 189 -20.12 8.53 17.00
N ALA A 190 -21.40 8.91 16.99
CA ALA A 190 -22.25 8.85 15.79
C ALA A 190 -21.65 9.62 14.62
N ALA A 191 -21.14 10.84 14.87
CA ALA A 191 -20.52 11.66 13.84
C ALA A 191 -19.20 11.05 13.33
N ALA A 192 -18.39 10.47 14.21
CA ALA A 192 -17.15 9.79 13.82
C ALA A 192 -17.43 8.56 12.95
N VAL A 193 -18.40 7.73 13.35
CA VAL A 193 -18.80 6.53 12.61
C VAL A 193 -19.47 6.90 11.29
N ALA A 194 -20.37 7.88 11.27
CA ALA A 194 -20.99 8.36 10.04
C ALA A 194 -19.94 8.87 9.04
N TRP A 195 -18.93 9.61 9.51
CA TRP A 195 -17.83 10.08 8.67
C TRP A 195 -16.98 8.93 8.12
N ALA A 196 -16.58 7.99 8.98
CA ALA A 196 -15.82 6.80 8.59
C ALA A 196 -16.60 5.93 7.58
N TYR A 197 -17.89 5.76 7.80
CA TYR A 197 -18.80 5.01 6.95
C TYR A 197 -18.95 5.72 5.59
N GLU A 198 -19.19 7.04 5.56
CA GLU A 198 -19.41 7.87 4.33
C GLU A 198 -18.27 7.74 3.36
N LEU A 199 -17.08 7.75 3.92
CA LEU A 199 -15.84 7.66 3.20
C LEU A 199 -15.59 6.26 2.63
N ALA A 200 -15.93 5.24 3.41
CA ALA A 200 -15.70 3.84 3.08
C ALA A 200 -16.63 3.34 1.97
N LEU A 201 -17.93 3.68 2.03
CA LEU A 201 -18.97 3.01 1.24
C LEU A 201 -19.76 3.93 0.33
N ARG A 202 -19.18 5.08 -0.01
CA ARG A 202 -19.64 5.85 -1.16
C ARG A 202 -19.75 4.90 -2.37
N LEU A 203 -20.85 5.02 -3.14
CA LEU A 203 -21.28 4.15 -4.25
C LEU A 203 -20.16 3.60 -5.15
N GLU A 204 -19.08 4.35 -5.29
CA GLU A 204 -17.86 3.94 -5.98
C GLU A 204 -17.18 2.67 -5.48
N ASN A 205 -17.40 2.26 -4.23
CA ASN A 205 -16.79 1.06 -3.64
C ASN A 205 -17.78 -0.07 -3.42
N SER A 206 -19.02 0.01 -3.92
CA SER A 206 -19.95 -1.13 -3.93
C SER A 206 -19.69 -2.04 -5.15
N VAL A 207 -20.33 -3.22 -5.20
CA VAL A 207 -20.27 -4.11 -6.36
C VAL A 207 -20.70 -3.38 -7.64
N VAL A 208 -21.76 -2.56 -7.57
CA VAL A 208 -22.22 -1.72 -8.69
C VAL A 208 -21.12 -0.76 -9.15
N GLY A 209 -20.44 -0.10 -8.21
CA GLY A 209 -19.34 0.83 -8.52
C GLY A 209 -18.13 0.14 -9.15
N VAL A 210 -17.79 -1.07 -8.68
CA VAL A 210 -16.70 -1.88 -9.24
C VAL A 210 -16.98 -2.24 -10.70
N VAL A 211 -18.14 -2.85 -10.95
CA VAL A 211 -18.49 -3.31 -12.31
C VAL A 211 -18.73 -2.12 -13.24
N GLY A 212 -19.28 -1.01 -12.74
CA GLY A 212 -19.46 0.21 -13.53
C GLY A 212 -18.15 0.87 -13.96
N LYS A 213 -17.06 0.70 -13.21
CA LYS A 213 -15.73 1.25 -13.53
C LYS A 213 -14.86 0.31 -14.36
N LEU A 214 -14.87 -0.97 -14.03
CA LEU A 214 -13.98 -1.97 -14.63
C LEU A 214 -14.64 -2.75 -15.77
N ALA A 215 -15.97 -2.72 -15.87
CA ALA A 215 -16.74 -3.49 -16.85
C ALA A 215 -16.27 -4.95 -16.90
N ALA A 216 -16.02 -5.49 -18.10
CA ALA A 216 -15.59 -6.88 -18.29
C ALA A 216 -14.25 -7.22 -17.61
N ALA A 217 -13.38 -6.24 -17.34
CA ALA A 217 -12.12 -6.48 -16.61
C ALA A 217 -12.35 -6.86 -15.13
N ALA A 218 -13.55 -6.60 -14.60
CA ALA A 218 -13.92 -7.05 -13.25
C ALA A 218 -14.14 -8.57 -13.18
N LEU A 219 -14.44 -9.23 -14.30
CA LEU A 219 -14.75 -10.67 -14.35
C LEU A 219 -13.49 -11.50 -14.13
N ALA A 220 -13.54 -12.49 -13.26
CA ALA A 220 -12.50 -13.53 -13.13
C ALA A 220 -12.26 -14.25 -14.47
N SER A 221 -13.31 -14.46 -15.28
CA SER A 221 -13.21 -15.09 -16.61
C SER A 221 -12.31 -14.32 -17.59
N SER A 222 -12.13 -13.00 -17.40
CA SER A 222 -11.25 -12.18 -18.26
C SER A 222 -9.80 -12.66 -18.28
N ALA A 223 -9.33 -13.32 -17.22
CA ALA A 223 -7.96 -13.81 -17.12
C ALA A 223 -7.68 -15.01 -18.04
N THR A 224 -8.72 -15.75 -18.44
CA THR A 224 -8.61 -16.95 -19.29
C THR A 224 -9.14 -16.71 -20.70
N ARG A 225 -9.38 -15.44 -21.06
CA ARG A 225 -9.86 -15.03 -22.37
C ARG A 225 -8.74 -14.35 -23.16
N ALA A 226 -8.61 -14.70 -24.43
CA ALA A 226 -7.64 -14.08 -25.34
C ALA A 226 -8.20 -14.02 -26.76
N ALA A 227 -8.05 -12.86 -27.42
CA ALA A 227 -8.40 -12.67 -28.84
C ALA A 227 -9.82 -13.15 -29.22
N GLY A 228 -10.84 -12.86 -28.39
CA GLY A 228 -12.22 -13.29 -28.63
C GLY A 228 -12.48 -14.77 -28.38
N VAL A 229 -11.53 -15.49 -27.77
CA VAL A 229 -11.70 -16.88 -27.38
C VAL A 229 -11.64 -16.99 -25.86
N GLN A 230 -12.69 -17.56 -25.29
CA GLN A 230 -12.78 -17.91 -23.88
C GLN A 230 -12.29 -19.36 -23.72
N SER A 231 -11.19 -19.53 -22.98
CA SER A 231 -10.72 -20.85 -22.55
C SER A 231 -11.79 -21.53 -21.68
N PRO A 232 -11.83 -22.88 -21.59
CA PRO A 232 -12.87 -23.58 -20.85
C PRO A 232 -13.06 -22.99 -19.45
N LEU A 233 -14.30 -22.62 -19.16
CA LEU A 233 -14.68 -22.07 -17.87
C LEU A 233 -14.61 -23.17 -16.80
N ALA A 234 -14.52 -22.75 -15.54
CA ALA A 234 -14.61 -23.70 -14.45
C ALA A 234 -15.92 -24.50 -14.54
N PRO A 235 -15.89 -25.84 -14.41
CA PRO A 235 -17.10 -26.67 -14.50
C PRO A 235 -18.14 -26.28 -13.45
N ASP A 236 -17.66 -25.88 -12.26
CA ASP A 236 -18.50 -25.45 -11.14
C ASP A 236 -18.33 -23.94 -10.91
N GLY A 237 -19.31 -23.20 -11.38
CA GLY A 237 -19.63 -21.88 -10.85
C GLY A 237 -18.66 -20.75 -11.19
N GLN A 238 -18.43 -20.52 -12.48
CA GLN A 238 -17.68 -19.37 -12.95
C GLN A 238 -18.36 -18.06 -12.53
N TRP A 239 -19.69 -17.97 -12.63
CA TRP A 239 -20.42 -16.77 -12.23
C TRP A 239 -20.23 -16.44 -10.74
N GLN A 240 -20.15 -17.44 -9.86
CA GLN A 240 -19.86 -17.21 -8.43
C GLN A 240 -18.48 -16.59 -8.26
N ARG A 241 -17.46 -17.09 -8.96
CA ARG A 241 -16.10 -16.53 -8.89
C ARG A 241 -16.05 -15.09 -9.39
N ASP A 242 -16.83 -14.77 -10.42
CA ASP A 242 -16.93 -13.40 -10.92
C ASP A 242 -17.56 -12.48 -9.86
N VAL A 243 -18.65 -12.91 -9.22
CA VAL A 243 -19.31 -12.13 -8.16
C VAL A 243 -18.45 -12.03 -6.90
N GLU A 244 -17.78 -13.11 -6.49
CA GLU A 244 -16.78 -13.09 -5.42
C GLU A 244 -15.66 -12.10 -5.74
N ARG A 245 -15.18 -12.07 -6.99
CA ARG A 245 -14.19 -11.10 -7.44
C ARG A 245 -14.72 -9.68 -7.34
N PHE A 246 -15.97 -9.41 -7.74
CA PHE A 246 -16.57 -8.08 -7.58
C PHE A 246 -16.59 -7.64 -6.12
N HIS A 247 -17.01 -8.54 -5.22
CA HIS A 247 -17.05 -8.28 -3.78
C HIS A 247 -15.64 -8.06 -3.19
N ASN A 248 -14.67 -8.89 -3.57
CA ASN A 248 -13.28 -8.75 -3.11
C ASN A 248 -12.67 -7.41 -3.54
N ILE A 249 -12.91 -6.97 -4.78
CA ILE A 249 -12.46 -5.65 -5.25
C ILE A 249 -13.17 -4.53 -4.48
N SER A 250 -14.48 -4.65 -4.25
CA SER A 250 -15.25 -3.70 -3.44
C SER A 250 -14.66 -3.56 -2.03
N MET A 251 -14.40 -4.68 -1.35
CA MET A 251 -13.83 -4.70 0.00
C MET A 251 -12.39 -4.18 0.05
N ALA A 252 -11.57 -4.50 -0.95
CA ALA A 252 -10.23 -3.91 -1.08
C ALA A 252 -10.30 -2.39 -1.29
N GLY A 253 -11.28 -1.91 -2.07
CA GLY A 253 -11.57 -0.49 -2.24
C GLY A 253 -11.94 0.19 -0.92
N VAL A 254 -12.82 -0.42 -0.13
CA VAL A 254 -13.19 0.03 1.22
C VAL A 254 -11.95 0.16 2.12
N GLN A 255 -11.13 -0.91 2.20
CA GLN A 255 -9.90 -0.91 3.01
C GLN A 255 -8.93 0.19 2.56
N ARG A 256 -8.77 0.35 1.24
CA ARG A 256 -7.92 1.39 0.66
C ARG A 256 -8.40 2.80 1.01
N ARG A 257 -9.71 3.06 1.01
CA ARG A 257 -10.26 4.40 1.34
C ARG A 257 -9.97 4.82 2.78
N PHE A 258 -9.98 3.90 3.73
CA PHE A 258 -9.59 4.22 5.11
C PHE A 258 -8.15 4.73 5.20
N VAL A 259 -7.23 4.15 4.43
CA VAL A 259 -5.82 4.58 4.39
C VAL A 259 -5.66 5.88 3.60
N GLU A 260 -6.23 5.96 2.40
CA GLU A 260 -6.10 7.12 1.50
C GLU A 260 -6.68 8.41 2.10
N THR A 261 -7.62 8.30 3.02
CA THR A 261 -8.19 9.49 3.68
C THR A 261 -7.23 10.08 4.70
N ALA A 262 -6.44 9.23 5.36
CA ALA A 262 -5.40 9.68 6.27
C ALA A 262 -4.13 10.12 5.54
N THR A 263 -3.69 9.38 4.50
CA THR A 263 -2.47 9.74 3.73
C THR A 263 -2.70 10.82 2.68
N GLY A 264 -3.94 11.01 2.23
CA GLY A 264 -4.25 11.58 0.93
C GLY A 264 -4.11 10.57 -0.21
N PRO A 265 -4.65 10.88 -1.41
CA PRO A 265 -4.56 10.02 -2.58
C PRO A 265 -3.11 9.95 -3.08
N ALA A 266 -2.78 8.81 -3.72
CA ALA A 266 -1.48 8.59 -4.34
C ALA A 266 -1.20 9.61 -5.45
N ASP A 267 -2.21 9.96 -6.25
CA ASP A 267 -2.13 11.01 -7.26
C ASP A 267 -2.42 12.39 -6.64
N PRO A 268 -1.46 13.34 -6.66
CA PRO A 268 -1.68 14.69 -6.19
C PRO A 268 -2.86 15.42 -6.86
N ALA A 269 -3.16 15.13 -8.13
CA ALA A 269 -4.29 15.74 -8.84
C ALA A 269 -5.63 15.39 -8.19
N MET A 270 -5.72 14.22 -7.57
CA MET A 270 -6.94 13.74 -6.90
C MET A 270 -7.20 14.45 -5.57
N ARG A 271 -6.24 15.21 -5.04
CA ARG A 271 -6.43 15.98 -3.78
C ARG A 271 -7.54 17.03 -3.89
N ALA A 272 -7.81 17.54 -5.09
CA ALA A 272 -8.89 18.49 -5.33
C ALA A 272 -10.29 17.90 -5.05
N PHE A 273 -10.43 16.57 -5.18
CA PHE A 273 -11.68 15.85 -4.97
C PHE A 273 -11.81 15.27 -3.55
N LEU A 274 -10.80 15.45 -2.70
CA LEU A 274 -10.88 15.03 -1.30
C LEU A 274 -11.87 15.90 -0.53
N ARG A 275 -12.86 15.25 0.08
CA ARG A 275 -13.76 15.90 1.02
C ARG A 275 -13.09 15.98 2.38
N ARG A 276 -12.92 17.21 2.90
CA ARG A 276 -12.44 17.42 4.26
C ARG A 276 -13.57 17.21 5.27
N PRO A 277 -13.27 16.81 6.51
CA PRO A 277 -14.28 16.75 7.56
C PRO A 277 -14.97 18.11 7.72
N PRO A 278 -16.28 18.13 8.04
CA PRO A 278 -16.99 19.38 8.28
C PRO A 278 -16.33 20.21 9.41
N ARG A 279 -16.41 21.54 9.28
CA ARG A 279 -15.80 22.59 10.13
C ARG A 279 -16.26 22.53 11.62
N PRO A 280 -15.59 23.24 12.55
CA PRO A 280 -15.53 22.87 13.97
C PRO A 280 -16.90 23.02 14.64
N GLY A 281 -17.36 21.93 15.27
CA GLY A 281 -18.67 21.82 15.91
C GLY A 281 -19.24 20.40 15.87
N GLY A 282 -18.82 19.60 14.89
CA GLY A 282 -19.09 18.15 14.81
C GLY A 282 -17.90 17.33 15.31
N GLY A 283 -17.66 17.33 16.62
CA GLY A 283 -16.40 16.88 17.23
C GLY A 283 -15.91 15.47 16.85
N GLY A 284 -16.79 14.56 16.45
CA GLY A 284 -16.44 13.18 16.11
C GLY A 284 -15.53 13.02 14.89
N ALA A 285 -15.89 13.63 13.76
CA ALA A 285 -15.16 13.48 12.51
C ALA A 285 -13.78 14.15 12.55
N GLU A 286 -13.70 15.34 13.16
CA GLU A 286 -12.44 16.06 13.37
C GLU A 286 -11.52 15.31 14.34
N TRP A 287 -12.07 14.82 15.45
CA TRP A 287 -11.33 14.00 16.40
C TRP A 287 -10.78 12.75 15.72
N LEU A 288 -11.58 12.05 14.91
CA LEU A 288 -11.10 10.87 14.17
C LEU A 288 -9.95 11.24 13.24
N CYS A 289 -10.08 12.31 12.45
CA CYS A 289 -9.02 12.75 11.53
C CYS A 289 -7.71 13.13 12.24
N ARG A 290 -7.78 13.74 13.43
CA ARG A 290 -6.58 14.14 14.20
C ARG A 290 -5.91 12.98 14.91
N ASN A 291 -6.66 11.93 15.25
CA ASN A 291 -6.18 10.78 16.03
C ASN A 291 -6.01 9.51 15.18
N GLN A 292 -6.33 9.55 13.89
CA GLN A 292 -6.13 8.43 12.99
C GLN A 292 -4.63 8.23 12.72
N MET A 293 -4.10 7.14 13.25
CA MET A 293 -2.73 6.70 12.99
C MET A 293 -2.74 5.59 11.93
N ILE A 294 -1.82 5.70 10.99
CA ILE A 294 -1.61 4.71 9.94
C ILE A 294 -0.13 4.34 9.89
N ARG A 295 0.17 3.09 9.54
CA ARG A 295 1.56 2.68 9.33
C ARG A 295 2.01 3.24 7.99
N SER A 296 3.03 4.08 8.01
CA SER A 296 3.67 4.63 6.81
C SER A 296 5.09 4.09 6.71
N ASN A 297 5.46 3.59 5.54
CA ASN A 297 6.84 3.21 5.24
C ASN A 297 7.67 4.42 4.78
N ALA A 298 7.04 5.57 4.52
CA ALA A 298 7.72 6.78 4.08
C ALA A 298 8.41 7.53 5.23
N HIS A 299 8.02 7.27 6.48
CA HIS A 299 8.50 7.99 7.66
C HIS A 299 8.94 6.97 8.72
N ALA A 300 10.16 7.13 9.26
CA ALA A 300 10.64 6.33 10.38
C ALA A 300 10.37 7.09 11.69
N ASN A 301 9.68 6.45 12.63
CA ASN A 301 9.47 7.00 13.96
C ASN A 301 10.67 6.65 14.84
N PHE A 302 11.55 7.62 15.09
CA PHE A 302 12.62 7.47 16.07
C PHE A 302 12.13 7.94 17.44
N SER A 303 12.46 7.19 18.48
CA SER A 303 12.23 7.65 19.85
C SER A 303 13.17 8.81 20.14
N VAL A 304 12.66 10.04 20.07
CA VAL A 304 13.41 11.26 20.43
C VAL A 304 13.95 11.15 21.86
N PHE A 305 13.17 10.55 22.76
CA PHE A 305 13.60 10.25 24.12
C PHE A 305 14.79 9.30 24.16
N GLY A 306 14.74 8.19 23.40
CA GLY A 306 15.84 7.23 23.34
C GLY A 306 17.10 7.85 22.74
N LEU A 307 16.96 8.65 21.68
CA LEU A 307 18.06 9.35 21.04
C LEU A 307 18.69 10.38 21.99
N ALA A 308 17.86 11.18 22.67
CA ALA A 308 18.32 12.14 23.67
C ALA A 308 19.04 11.47 24.84
N LEU A 309 18.51 10.34 25.34
CA LEU A 309 19.13 9.59 26.43
C LEU A 309 20.51 9.09 26.04
N VAL A 310 20.66 8.49 24.85
CA VAL A 310 21.96 7.99 24.37
C VAL A 310 22.96 9.14 24.22
N PHE A 311 22.56 10.26 23.63
CA PHE A 311 23.45 11.41 23.47
C PHE A 311 23.84 12.06 24.80
N VAL A 312 22.90 12.26 25.72
CA VAL A 312 23.17 12.89 27.01
C VAL A 312 24.05 11.99 27.88
N VAL A 313 23.69 10.71 28.01
CA VAL A 313 24.44 9.75 28.82
C VAL A 313 25.83 9.49 28.22
N GLY A 314 25.91 9.31 26.90
CA GLY A 314 27.18 9.14 26.19
C GLY A 314 28.09 10.36 26.33
N SER A 315 27.57 11.56 26.11
CA SER A 315 28.32 12.80 26.27
C SER A 315 28.78 13.01 27.71
N PHE A 316 27.97 12.62 28.70
CA PHE A 316 28.32 12.67 30.11
C PHE A 316 29.53 11.77 30.42
N PHE A 317 29.53 10.52 29.96
CA PHE A 317 30.65 9.60 30.18
C PHE A 317 31.94 10.06 29.51
N VAL A 318 31.87 10.56 28.28
CA VAL A 318 33.05 11.10 27.57
C VAL A 318 33.60 12.32 28.31
N SER A 319 32.73 13.26 28.72
CA SER A 319 33.14 14.45 29.47
C SER A 319 33.75 14.08 30.83
N LEU A 320 33.16 13.10 31.52
CA LEU A 320 33.67 12.58 32.77
C LEU A 320 35.06 11.95 32.58
N SER A 321 35.25 11.16 31.52
CA SER A 321 36.54 10.54 31.22
C SER A 321 37.66 11.57 31.01
N TRP A 322 37.38 12.66 30.30
CA TRP A 322 38.35 13.74 30.10
C TRP A 322 38.61 14.56 31.37
N ALA A 323 37.57 14.79 32.17
CA ALA A 323 37.69 15.56 33.40
C ALA A 323 38.31 14.76 34.56
N LEU A 324 38.22 13.42 34.55
CA LEU A 324 38.60 12.57 35.68
C LEU A 324 40.07 12.74 36.05
N GLU A 325 40.98 12.72 35.07
CA GLU A 325 42.41 12.89 35.32
C GLU A 325 42.74 14.26 35.93
N SER A 326 42.19 15.34 35.35
CA SER A 326 42.36 16.70 35.85
C SER A 326 41.75 16.88 37.26
N LEU A 327 40.57 16.28 37.50
CA LEU A 327 39.89 16.34 38.80
C LEU A 327 40.66 15.56 39.86
N VAL A 328 41.15 14.35 39.54
CA VAL A 328 41.94 13.53 40.46
C VAL A 328 43.25 14.25 40.82
N GLN A 329 43.97 14.78 39.83
CA GLN A 329 45.19 15.57 40.06
C GLN A 329 44.90 16.80 40.94
N TRP A 330 43.81 17.51 40.69
CA TRP A 330 43.41 18.68 41.48
C TRP A 330 43.02 18.33 42.93
N VAL A 331 42.24 17.26 43.13
CA VAL A 331 41.82 16.79 44.46
C VAL A 331 43.01 16.30 45.27
N GLN A 332 43.84 15.43 44.68
CA GLN A 332 45.05 14.90 45.33
C GLN A 332 46.03 16.03 45.65
N GLY A 333 46.22 16.99 44.74
CA GLY A 333 47.04 18.18 44.96
C GLY A 333 46.57 19.04 46.11
N ARG A 334 45.25 19.30 46.21
CA ARG A 334 44.70 20.13 47.30
C ARG A 334 44.65 19.44 48.65
N ARG A 335 44.37 18.14 48.69
CA ARG A 335 44.21 17.40 49.94
C ARG A 335 45.49 16.72 50.42
N LYS A 336 46.58 16.78 49.65
CA LYS A 336 47.85 16.08 49.92
C LYS A 336 47.66 14.60 50.24
N LEU A 337 46.68 13.98 49.58
CA LEU A 337 46.37 12.57 49.75
C LEU A 337 47.32 11.74 48.90
N ASP A 338 47.93 10.75 49.53
CA ASP A 338 48.78 9.71 48.91
C ASP A 338 49.77 10.24 47.86
N VAL A 339 50.77 10.97 48.36
CA VAL A 339 51.81 11.59 47.54
C VAL A 339 52.60 10.53 46.75
N TYR A 340 52.80 9.34 47.31
CA TYR A 340 53.53 8.26 46.65
C TYR A 340 52.78 7.71 45.44
N ALA A 341 51.50 7.34 45.60
CA ALA A 341 50.70 6.82 44.48
C ALA A 341 50.57 7.82 43.33
N ARG A 342 50.49 9.12 43.64
CA ARG A 342 50.47 10.18 42.63
C ARG A 342 51.80 10.27 41.87
N PHE A 343 52.94 10.22 42.57
CA PHE A 343 54.25 10.21 41.92
C PHE A 343 54.44 8.94 41.09
N GLU A 344 54.06 7.78 41.60
CA GLU A 344 54.13 6.52 40.86
C GLU A 344 53.29 6.56 39.58
N TRP A 345 52.07 7.09 39.65
CA TRP A 345 51.23 7.30 38.46
C TRP A 345 51.89 8.24 37.45
N THR A 346 52.37 9.40 37.93
CA THR A 346 53.01 10.42 37.08
C THR A 346 54.27 9.88 36.41
N MET A 347 55.10 9.13 37.13
CA MET A 347 56.35 8.58 36.62
C MET A 347 56.14 7.47 35.59
N ASN A 348 54.99 6.80 35.64
CA ASN A 348 54.59 5.79 34.66
C ASN A 348 53.85 6.37 33.44
N GLU A 349 53.60 7.68 33.39
CA GLU A 349 53.08 8.32 32.18
C GLU A 349 54.10 8.21 31.04
N THR A 350 53.61 8.10 29.79
CA THR A 350 54.45 7.79 28.62
C THR A 350 55.62 8.77 28.45
N LEU A 351 55.40 10.06 28.68
CA LEU A 351 56.45 11.08 28.55
C LEU A 351 57.49 11.00 29.66
N GLN A 352 57.08 10.62 30.88
CA GLN A 352 57.99 10.43 32.00
C GLN A 352 58.84 9.16 31.86
N LEU A 353 58.26 8.06 31.36
CA LEU A 353 59.01 6.85 31.00
C LEU A 353 60.04 7.16 29.90
N GLN A 354 59.66 7.95 28.90
CA GLN A 354 60.59 8.37 27.85
C GLN A 354 61.74 9.20 28.44
N ARG A 355 61.45 10.17 29.32
CA ARG A 355 62.50 10.92 30.05
C ARG A 355 63.44 9.99 30.81
N GLN A 356 62.91 9.07 31.62
CA GLN A 356 63.73 8.16 32.42
C GLN A 356 64.64 7.28 31.54
N ALA A 357 64.15 6.86 30.37
CA ALA A 357 64.98 6.12 29.41
C ALA A 357 66.15 6.95 28.87
N HIS A 358 65.97 8.26 28.71
CA HIS A 358 67.04 9.18 28.29
C HIS A 358 68.01 9.50 29.44
N GLU A 359 67.48 9.74 30.65
CA GLU A 359 68.31 9.95 31.85
C GLU A 359 69.13 8.71 32.20
N GLY A 360 68.61 7.50 31.97
CA GLY A 360 69.36 6.25 32.14
C GLY A 360 70.57 6.11 31.21
N LEU A 361 70.61 6.88 30.13
CA LEU A 361 71.76 7.01 29.23
C LEU A 361 72.61 8.27 29.53
N GLU A 362 72.31 8.98 30.62
CA GLU A 362 72.93 10.25 31.01
C GLU A 362 72.74 11.36 29.95
N ILE A 363 71.60 11.36 29.24
CA ILE A 363 71.30 12.28 28.12
C ILE A 363 70.20 13.28 28.50
N GLY A 364 70.51 14.56 28.26
CA GLY A 364 69.59 15.69 28.37
C GLY A 364 69.51 16.26 29.78
N SER A 365 69.34 17.59 29.85
CA SER A 365 68.96 18.30 31.07
C SER A 365 67.43 18.40 31.12
N TRP A 366 66.84 17.87 32.18
CA TRP A 366 65.39 17.76 32.30
C TRP A 366 64.85 18.68 33.40
N SER A 367 63.72 19.31 33.12
CA SER A 367 62.98 20.15 34.07
C SER A 367 61.51 19.71 34.14
N GLY A 368 60.86 19.94 35.29
CA GLY A 368 59.49 19.46 35.52
C GLY A 368 59.41 17.93 35.67
N CYS A 369 60.48 17.29 36.17
CA CYS A 369 60.56 15.85 36.40
C CYS A 369 59.54 15.32 37.43
N ASP A 370 58.87 16.21 38.15
CA ASP A 370 57.84 15.95 39.16
C ASP A 370 56.40 16.16 38.64
N LYS A 371 56.22 16.46 37.34
CA LYS A 371 54.94 16.78 36.69
C LYS A 371 54.63 15.81 35.54
N GLY A 372 53.41 15.76 35.03
CA GLY A 372 53.05 14.83 33.93
C GLY A 372 53.82 15.06 32.62
N VAL A 373 54.21 16.31 32.33
CA VAL A 373 54.95 16.66 31.11
C VAL A 373 56.37 17.13 31.46
N PRO A 374 57.41 16.29 31.25
CA PRO A 374 58.79 16.71 31.40
C PRO A 374 59.24 17.56 30.20
N VAL A 375 60.13 18.52 30.45
CA VAL A 375 60.65 19.43 29.44
C VAL A 375 62.17 19.29 29.36
N ALA A 376 62.67 18.90 28.19
CA ALA A 376 64.11 18.85 27.89
C ALA A 376 64.68 20.26 27.66
N GLY A 377 65.97 20.44 27.96
CA GLY A 377 66.69 21.68 27.68
C GLY A 377 66.69 22.02 26.20
N SER A 378 66.57 23.30 25.86
CA SER A 378 66.37 23.77 24.49
C SER A 378 67.53 23.44 23.52
N MET A 379 68.71 23.08 24.03
CA MET A 379 69.90 22.76 23.26
C MET A 379 70.33 21.29 23.39
N ASP A 380 69.59 20.47 24.13
CA ASP A 380 69.95 19.08 24.37
C ASP A 380 69.55 18.19 23.20
N ARG A 381 70.49 17.36 22.75
CA ARG A 381 70.20 16.30 21.78
C ARG A 381 69.69 15.08 22.53
N LEU A 382 68.52 14.59 22.15
CA LEU A 382 67.91 13.40 22.74
C LEU A 382 68.54 12.12 22.21
N ALA A 383 68.34 11.03 22.93
CA ALA A 383 68.82 9.70 22.57
C ALA A 383 68.18 9.27 21.25
N VAL A 384 68.95 8.57 20.43
CA VAL A 384 68.48 8.02 19.15
C VAL A 384 68.45 6.50 19.24
N ILE A 385 67.63 5.87 18.39
CA ILE A 385 67.58 4.42 18.33
C ILE A 385 68.84 3.89 17.67
N ASP A 386 69.48 2.92 18.31
CA ASP A 386 70.55 2.13 17.76
C ASP A 386 70.00 1.06 16.82
N LEU A 387 70.49 1.07 15.59
CA LEU A 387 70.10 0.16 14.52
C LEU A 387 71.19 -0.88 14.21
N GLU A 388 72.26 -0.95 15.01
CA GLU A 388 73.35 -1.92 14.83
C GLU A 388 72.88 -3.38 15.06
N ASP A 389 71.95 -3.59 16.01
CA ASP A 389 71.25 -4.86 16.20
C ASP A 389 69.75 -4.68 15.92
N LEU A 390 69.32 -5.06 14.71
CA LEU A 390 67.92 -4.96 14.28
C LEU A 390 66.98 -5.88 15.07
N THR A 391 67.50 -6.90 15.78
CA THR A 391 66.70 -7.83 16.58
C THR A 391 66.50 -7.36 18.02
N HIS A 392 67.26 -6.35 18.47
CA HIS A 392 67.15 -5.79 19.81
C HIS A 392 67.50 -4.29 19.82
N PRO A 393 66.65 -3.42 19.25
CA PRO A 393 66.91 -1.99 19.18
C PRO A 393 66.93 -1.38 20.58
N LYS A 394 67.99 -0.62 20.88
CA LYS A 394 68.17 0.10 22.14
C LYS A 394 68.35 1.58 21.86
N LEU A 395 68.12 2.41 22.87
CA LEU A 395 68.49 3.82 22.78
C LEU A 395 70.02 3.94 22.95
N LYS A 396 70.65 4.81 22.16
CA LYS A 396 72.07 5.19 22.31
C LYS A 396 72.24 6.71 22.30
N ALA A 397 73.41 7.14 22.77
CA ALA A 397 73.79 8.54 22.73
C ALA A 397 73.76 9.09 21.29
N PRO A 398 73.29 10.33 21.10
CA PRO A 398 73.28 10.94 19.79
C PRO A 398 74.72 11.03 19.25
N PRO A 399 74.94 10.80 17.95
CA PRO A 399 76.27 10.89 17.36
C PRO A 399 76.85 12.32 17.52
N PRO A 400 78.19 12.44 17.60
CA PRO A 400 78.85 13.74 17.67
C PRO A 400 78.49 14.58 16.44
N PRO A 401 78.50 15.92 16.55
CA PRO A 401 78.31 16.80 15.40
C PRO A 401 79.31 16.45 14.28
N VAL A 402 78.86 16.52 13.03
CA VAL A 402 79.61 16.13 11.81
C VAL A 402 80.91 16.93 11.59
N GLU A 403 81.19 17.95 12.41
CA GLU A 403 82.40 18.78 12.31
C GLU A 403 83.67 18.17 12.93
N GLU A 404 83.60 17.03 13.65
CA GLU A 404 84.75 16.44 14.38
C GLU A 404 85.12 15.00 14.00
N VAL A 405 84.96 14.57 12.74
CA VAL A 405 85.48 13.26 12.29
C VAL A 405 86.65 13.44 11.30
N PRO A 406 87.91 13.16 11.68
CA PRO A 406 89.03 13.10 10.73
C PRO A 406 88.85 11.90 9.80
N SER A 407 88.90 12.15 8.49
CA SER A 407 88.75 11.13 7.45
C SER A 407 89.87 10.10 7.47
N SER A 408 89.58 8.85 7.84
CA SER A 408 90.44 7.71 7.53
C SER A 408 89.65 6.61 6.82
N SER A 409 89.97 6.48 5.53
CA SER A 409 89.93 5.31 4.64
C SER A 409 88.62 4.52 4.44
N ASP A 410 88.10 4.64 3.22
CA ASP A 410 87.81 3.57 2.26
C ASP A 410 87.28 2.23 2.79
N GLY A 411 86.00 1.99 2.51
CA GLY A 411 85.34 0.70 2.72
C GLY A 411 83.97 0.68 2.03
N GLU A 412 83.99 0.38 0.75
CA GLU A 412 82.87 0.07 -0.14
C GLU A 412 81.82 -0.85 0.52
N ILE A 413 80.56 -0.42 0.60
CA ILE A 413 79.42 -1.32 0.88
C ILE A 413 78.34 -1.12 -0.19
N ARG A 414 78.21 -2.16 -1.02
CA ARG A 414 77.11 -2.42 -1.95
C ARG A 414 75.78 -2.47 -1.20
N LEU A 415 74.82 -1.71 -1.69
CA LEU A 415 73.39 -1.92 -1.42
C LEU A 415 72.96 -3.22 -2.11
N GLN A 416 72.47 -4.18 -1.31
CA GLN A 416 71.58 -5.24 -1.78
C GLN A 416 70.21 -5.02 -1.14
N ASP A 417 69.20 -5.10 -1.99
CA ASP A 417 67.80 -4.81 -1.77
C ASP A 417 67.16 -5.64 -0.64
N VAL A 418 66.34 -4.99 0.18
CA VAL A 418 65.00 -5.45 0.59
C VAL A 418 64.06 -4.24 0.66
#